data_AF-A0A239GKZ8-F1
#
_entry.id   AF-A0A239GKZ8-F1
#
_cell.length_a   1.000
_cell.length_b   1.000
_cell.length_c   1.000
_cell.angle_alpha   90.00
_cell.angle_beta   90.00
_cell.angle_gamma   90.00
#
_symmetry.space_group_name_H-M   'P 1'
#
loop_
_entity.id
_entity.type
_entity.pdbx_description
1 polymer ?
#
loop_
_entity_poly.entity_id
_entity_poly.type
_entity_poly.pdbx_seq_one_letter_code
_entity_poly.pdbx_strand_id
1 'polypeptide(L)'
;MKKLFLLPILFFLILSSCREDDETVPLNEQIIGTWRETMTESRFYDEQEKQLHKESHAISTEYRFGAETFYMDSGAKVPQNYSIIEEGGKHYLIVENGPVKRYGLKISGDKMIWSWENRPSSYYHYPSDALKPAHRQTVSVEFQRVR
;
A
#
# COMPACT_ATOMS: atom_id res chain seq x y z
N MET A 1 -23.09 -63.92 -7.72
CA MET A 1 -22.85 -62.84 -6.74
C MET A 1 -21.81 -61.88 -7.31
N LYS A 2 -22.02 -60.58 -7.07
CA LYS A 2 -21.07 -59.44 -7.16
C LYS A 2 -20.44 -59.10 -8.52
N LYS A 3 -21.13 -58.16 -9.17
CA LYS A 3 -20.59 -57.11 -10.05
C LYS A 3 -19.44 -56.38 -9.35
N LEU A 4 -18.44 -55.94 -10.11
CA LEU A 4 -17.60 -54.76 -9.81
C LEU A 4 -16.97 -54.25 -11.11
N PHE A 5 -17.76 -53.45 -11.83
CA PHE A 5 -17.28 -52.49 -12.82
C PHE A 5 -16.73 -51.28 -12.06
N LEU A 6 -15.41 -51.10 -12.00
CA LEU A 6 -14.78 -49.92 -11.39
C LEU A 6 -13.55 -49.44 -12.19
N LEU A 7 -13.67 -49.35 -13.51
CA LEU A 7 -12.56 -48.89 -14.36
C LEU A 7 -13.04 -48.04 -15.57
N PRO A 8 -13.85 -46.98 -15.32
CA PRO A 8 -13.69 -45.79 -16.17
C PRO A 8 -13.74 -44.44 -15.42
N ILE A 9 -13.66 -44.43 -14.08
CA ILE A 9 -13.78 -43.17 -13.31
C ILE A 9 -12.40 -42.52 -13.04
N LEU A 10 -11.29 -43.26 -13.19
CA LEU A 10 -9.96 -42.72 -12.90
C LEU A 10 -9.39 -41.77 -13.97
N PHE A 11 -10.03 -41.63 -15.14
CA PHE A 11 -9.54 -40.76 -16.22
C PHE A 11 -10.14 -39.34 -16.24
N PHE A 12 -11.14 -39.05 -15.40
CA PHE A 12 -11.79 -37.72 -15.36
C PHE A 12 -11.21 -36.75 -14.31
N LEU A 13 -10.26 -37.19 -13.49
CA LEU A 13 -9.65 -36.35 -12.44
C LEU A 13 -8.37 -35.61 -12.89
N ILE A 14 -8.03 -35.65 -14.18
CA ILE A 14 -6.81 -35.02 -14.72
C ILE A 14 -7.11 -33.74 -15.54
N LEU A 15 -8.38 -33.31 -15.65
CA LEU A 15 -8.77 -32.18 -16.51
C LEU A 15 -9.21 -30.90 -15.76
N SER A 16 -9.08 -30.83 -14.43
CA SER A 16 -9.57 -29.69 -13.64
C SER A 16 -8.48 -28.97 -12.82
N SER A 17 -7.21 -29.04 -13.24
CA SER A 17 -6.18 -28.11 -12.75
C SER A 17 -5.78 -27.10 -13.83
N CYS A 18 -6.77 -26.56 -14.56
CA CYS A 18 -6.63 -25.20 -15.07
C CYS A 18 -6.70 -24.28 -13.85
N ARG A 19 -5.54 -23.94 -13.28
CA ARG A 19 -5.41 -22.67 -12.59
C ARG A 19 -5.70 -21.64 -13.68
N GLU A 20 -6.88 -21.02 -13.64
CA GLU A 20 -7.07 -19.74 -14.30
C GLU A 20 -5.94 -18.87 -13.78
N ASP A 21 -4.97 -18.60 -14.64
CA ASP A 21 -4.06 -17.48 -14.48
C ASP A 21 -4.99 -16.25 -14.51
N ASP A 22 -5.52 -15.91 -13.33
CA ASP A 22 -6.11 -14.63 -13.05
C ASP A 22 -5.01 -13.63 -13.40
N GLU A 23 -5.08 -13.06 -14.61
CA GLU A 23 -4.11 -12.07 -15.08
C GLU A 23 -4.17 -10.91 -14.09
N THR A 24 -3.28 -10.92 -13.10
CA THR A 24 -3.18 -9.87 -12.12
C THR A 24 -2.76 -8.63 -12.89
N VAL A 25 -3.68 -7.68 -13.06
CA VAL A 25 -3.44 -6.39 -13.71
C VAL A 25 -2.14 -5.81 -13.13
N PRO A 26 -1.16 -5.43 -13.96
CA PRO A 26 0.09 -4.87 -13.47
C PRO A 26 -0.12 -3.65 -12.57
N LEU A 27 0.70 -3.49 -11.51
CA LEU A 27 0.48 -2.43 -10.50
C LEU A 27 0.55 -1.01 -11.10
N ASN A 28 1.35 -0.82 -12.15
CA ASN A 28 1.43 0.42 -12.93
C ASN A 28 0.13 0.76 -13.67
N GLU A 29 -0.71 -0.23 -13.98
CA GLU A 29 -2.05 0.00 -14.52
C GLU A 29 -3.06 0.20 -13.40
N GLN A 30 -2.94 -0.57 -12.31
CA GLN A 30 -3.83 -0.45 -11.15
C GLN A 30 -3.75 0.93 -10.49
N ILE A 31 -2.60 1.59 -10.44
CA ILE A 31 -2.47 2.90 -9.79
C ILE A 31 -3.18 4.03 -10.55
N ILE A 32 -3.40 3.88 -11.86
CA ILE A 32 -3.98 4.93 -12.70
C ILE A 32 -5.40 5.28 -12.24
N GLY A 33 -5.70 6.57 -12.21
CA GLY A 33 -7.01 7.11 -11.85
C GLY A 33 -6.97 8.08 -10.68
N THR A 34 -8.14 8.39 -10.14
CA THR A 34 -8.31 9.33 -9.05
C THR A 34 -8.42 8.60 -7.72
N TRP A 35 -7.61 9.01 -6.75
CA TRP A 35 -7.54 8.45 -5.41
C TRP A 35 -7.72 9.57 -4.38
N ARG A 36 -8.55 9.34 -3.39
CA ARG A 36 -8.73 10.25 -2.27
C ARG A 36 -8.01 9.68 -1.06
N GLU A 37 -7.07 10.43 -0.52
CA GLU A 37 -6.53 10.14 0.82
C GLU A 37 -7.67 10.13 1.82
N THR A 38 -7.67 9.18 2.74
CA THR A 38 -8.73 9.01 3.75
C THR A 38 -8.19 8.97 5.17
N MET A 39 -6.98 8.46 5.36
CA MET A 39 -6.35 8.33 6.66
C MET A 39 -4.84 8.35 6.54
N THR A 40 -4.18 9.13 7.38
CA THR A 40 -2.75 9.00 7.67
C THR A 40 -2.59 8.51 9.11
N GLU A 41 -1.85 7.43 9.32
CA GLU A 41 -1.56 6.85 10.63
C GLU A 41 -0.04 6.82 10.87
N SER A 42 0.41 7.37 12.00
CA SER A 42 1.78 7.25 12.48
C SER A 42 1.81 6.45 13.78
N ARG A 43 2.74 5.49 13.88
CA ARG A 43 3.01 4.72 15.10
C ARG A 43 4.47 4.83 15.48
N PHE A 44 4.74 5.05 16.76
CA PHE A 44 6.08 5.26 17.30
C PHE A 44 6.44 4.14 18.26
N TYR A 45 7.68 3.67 18.18
CA TYR A 45 8.18 2.52 18.94
C TYR A 45 9.49 2.84 19.65
N ASP A 46 9.71 2.19 20.79
CA ASP A 46 11.02 2.15 21.46
C ASP A 46 11.96 1.10 20.81
N GLU A 47 13.14 0.93 21.40
CA GLU A 47 14.16 -0.03 20.94
C GLU A 47 13.73 -1.50 21.09
N GLN A 48 12.72 -1.78 21.93
CA GLN A 48 12.16 -3.11 22.14
C GLN A 48 10.91 -3.36 21.27
N GLU A 49 10.65 -2.50 20.28
CA GLU A 49 9.49 -2.54 19.39
C GLU A 49 8.14 -2.41 20.12
N LYS A 50 8.13 -1.85 21.33
CA LYS A 50 6.89 -1.53 22.04
C LYS A 50 6.37 -0.19 21.55
N GLN A 51 5.09 -0.16 21.20
CA GLN A 51 4.42 1.06 20.75
C GLN A 51 4.36 2.08 21.92
N LEU A 52 4.99 3.23 21.71
CA LEU A 52 5.01 4.36 22.65
C LEU A 52 3.83 5.31 22.40
N HIS A 53 3.48 5.53 21.14
CA HIS A 53 2.49 6.51 20.73
C HIS A 53 1.86 6.16 19.38
N LYS A 54 0.66 6.69 19.14
CA LYS A 54 -0.07 6.58 17.88
C LYS A 54 -0.85 7.87 17.64
N GLU A 55 -0.78 8.36 16.42
CA GLU A 55 -1.57 9.49 15.93
C GLU A 55 -2.22 9.12 14.60
N SER A 56 -3.39 9.70 14.33
CA SER A 56 -4.17 9.41 13.13
C SER A 56 -4.91 10.66 12.70
N HIS A 57 -4.85 10.97 11.40
CA HIS A 57 -5.45 12.14 10.81
C HIS A 57 -6.30 11.73 9.61
N ALA A 58 -7.58 12.10 9.63
CA ALA A 58 -8.40 12.02 8.44
C ALA A 58 -8.08 13.22 7.56
N ILE A 59 -7.66 12.93 6.32
CA ILE A 59 -7.35 13.93 5.29
C ILE A 59 -8.26 13.60 4.11
N SER A 60 -8.62 14.60 3.29
CA SER A 60 -9.50 14.42 2.12
C SER A 60 -8.87 15.08 0.90
N THR A 61 -7.60 14.77 0.66
CA THR A 61 -6.85 15.26 -0.49
C THR A 61 -6.99 14.29 -1.65
N GLU A 62 -7.29 14.80 -2.85
CA GLU A 62 -7.37 13.98 -4.06
C GLU A 62 -6.06 14.00 -4.84
N TYR A 63 -5.71 12.84 -5.37
CA TYR A 63 -4.54 12.59 -6.19
C TYR A 63 -4.99 11.95 -7.49
N ARG A 64 -4.50 12.47 -8.62
CA ARG A 64 -4.85 11.96 -9.94
C ARG A 64 -3.61 11.42 -10.62
N PHE A 65 -3.52 10.10 -10.71
CA PHE A 65 -2.40 9.36 -11.29
C PHE A 65 -2.64 9.11 -12.78
N GLY A 66 -1.73 9.60 -13.61
CA GLY A 66 -1.51 9.13 -14.98
C GLY A 66 -0.45 8.05 -15.02
N ALA A 67 0.07 7.76 -16.21
CA ALA A 67 1.05 6.68 -16.41
C ALA A 67 2.40 6.92 -15.71
N GLU A 68 2.90 8.16 -15.71
CA GLU A 68 4.24 8.51 -15.18
C GLU A 68 4.20 9.69 -14.21
N THR A 69 3.07 10.40 -14.16
CA THR A 69 2.90 11.60 -13.34
C THR A 69 1.62 11.54 -12.55
N PHE A 70 1.59 12.24 -11.41
CA PHE A 70 0.36 12.53 -10.70
C PHE A 70 0.32 13.98 -10.25
N TYR A 71 -0.87 14.49 -9.93
CA TYR A 71 -1.00 15.79 -9.27
C TYR A 71 -1.98 15.69 -8.12
N MET A 72 -1.72 16.52 -7.10
CA MET A 72 -2.59 16.73 -5.96
C MET A 72 -3.60 17.81 -6.32
N ASP A 73 -4.89 17.59 -6.07
CA ASP A 73 -5.96 18.57 -6.34
C ASP A 73 -6.00 19.64 -5.23
N SER A 74 -4.85 20.27 -4.97
CA SER A 74 -4.68 21.33 -3.99
C SER A 74 -4.08 22.57 -4.66
N GLY A 75 -4.89 23.59 -4.92
CA GLY A 75 -4.41 24.87 -5.48
C GLY A 75 -3.69 24.72 -6.82
N ALA A 76 -2.35 24.85 -6.81
CA ALA A 76 -1.52 24.76 -8.01
C ALA A 76 -1.27 23.30 -8.41
N LYS A 77 -1.80 22.90 -9.58
CA LYS A 77 -1.63 21.56 -10.16
C LYS A 77 -0.25 21.42 -10.77
N VAL A 78 0.76 21.19 -9.95
CA VAL A 78 2.11 20.86 -10.40
C VAL A 78 2.21 19.34 -10.53
N PRO A 79 2.45 18.78 -11.73
CA PRO A 79 2.63 17.35 -11.88
C PRO A 79 3.92 16.91 -11.18
N GLN A 80 3.86 15.79 -10.48
CA GLN A 80 4.98 15.09 -9.87
C GLN A 80 5.23 13.81 -10.65
N ASN A 81 6.47 13.59 -11.08
CA ASN A 81 6.86 12.34 -11.71
C ASN A 81 6.97 11.23 -10.65
N TYR A 82 6.63 10.01 -11.03
CA TYR A 82 6.79 8.86 -10.18
C TYR A 82 7.17 7.61 -10.97
N SER A 83 7.68 6.61 -10.25
CA SER A 83 7.89 5.27 -10.79
C SER A 83 7.53 4.21 -9.75
N ILE A 84 7.22 3.01 -10.22
CA ILE A 84 6.98 1.84 -9.37
C ILE A 84 8.08 0.83 -9.63
N ILE A 85 8.72 0.35 -8.56
CA ILE A 85 9.73 -0.71 -8.63
C ILE A 85 9.32 -1.91 -7.78
N GLU A 86 9.86 -3.08 -8.10
CA GLU A 86 9.74 -4.28 -7.28
C GLU A 86 11.11 -4.69 -6.75
N GLU A 87 11.20 -4.93 -5.44
CA GLU A 87 12.41 -5.38 -4.77
C GLU A 87 12.04 -6.39 -3.68
N GLY A 88 12.56 -7.62 -3.77
CA GLY A 88 12.31 -8.67 -2.76
C GLY A 88 10.82 -9.05 -2.61
N GLY A 89 10.06 -9.04 -3.71
CA GLY A 89 8.63 -9.35 -3.72
C GLY A 89 7.75 -8.26 -3.10
N LYS A 90 8.27 -7.04 -2.98
CA LYS A 90 7.54 -5.86 -2.49
C LYS A 90 7.57 -4.77 -3.54
N HIS A 91 6.45 -4.06 -3.68
CA HIS A 91 6.36 -2.90 -4.56
C HIS A 91 6.64 -1.61 -3.80
N TYR A 92 7.31 -0.69 -4.48
CA TYR A 92 7.61 0.64 -3.97
C TYR A 92 7.25 1.70 -4.98
N LEU A 93 6.63 2.77 -4.52
CA LEU A 93 6.45 4.01 -5.24
C LEU A 93 7.63 4.94 -4.95
N ILE A 94 8.22 5.50 -6.00
CA ILE A 94 9.26 6.53 -5.93
C ILE A 94 8.67 7.80 -6.51
N VAL A 95 8.57 8.85 -5.70
CA VAL A 95 8.11 10.18 -6.14
C VAL A 95 9.34 11.05 -6.35
N GLU A 96 9.51 11.61 -7.55
CA GLU A 96 10.64 12.47 -7.85
C GLU A 96 10.63 13.72 -6.96
N ASN A 97 11.75 14.02 -6.30
CA ASN A 97 11.88 15.10 -5.30
C ASN A 97 10.91 14.97 -4.11
N GLY A 98 10.35 13.79 -3.87
CA GLY A 98 9.54 13.51 -2.70
C GLY A 98 10.36 13.52 -1.39
N PRO A 99 9.75 13.81 -0.23
CA PRO A 99 10.44 13.84 1.05
C PRO A 99 10.90 12.44 1.51
N VAL A 100 10.29 11.38 0.95
CA VAL A 100 10.65 9.99 1.22
C VAL A 100 11.22 9.39 -0.06
N LYS A 101 12.37 8.70 0.06
CA LYS A 101 13.05 8.07 -1.09
C LYS A 101 12.20 7.00 -1.77
N ARG A 102 11.48 6.20 -0.98
CA ARG A 102 10.59 5.13 -1.47
C ARG A 102 9.45 4.91 -0.49
N TYR A 103 8.23 4.82 -1.01
CA TYR A 103 7.04 4.46 -0.27
C TYR A 103 6.72 3.00 -0.58
N GLY A 104 6.56 2.14 0.41
CA GLY A 104 5.97 0.81 0.20
C GLY A 104 4.55 0.99 -0.34
N LEU A 105 4.26 0.36 -1.48
CA LEU A 105 3.00 0.50 -2.21
C LEU A 105 2.22 -0.82 -2.17
N LYS A 106 0.95 -0.73 -1.82
CA LYS A 106 -0.01 -1.83 -1.96
C LYS A 106 -1.29 -1.31 -2.58
N ILE A 107 -1.82 -2.02 -3.57
CA ILE A 107 -3.12 -1.74 -4.18
C ILE A 107 -3.93 -3.03 -4.16
N SER A 108 -5.19 -2.93 -3.74
CA SER A 108 -6.14 -4.05 -3.69
C SER A 108 -7.53 -3.53 -3.99
N GLY A 109 -7.98 -3.68 -5.23
CA GLY A 109 -9.26 -3.14 -5.71
C GLY A 109 -9.30 -1.62 -5.60
N ASP A 110 -10.29 -1.11 -4.86
CA ASP A 110 -10.49 0.34 -4.68
C ASP A 110 -9.67 0.93 -3.52
N LYS A 111 -8.70 0.19 -2.96
CA LYS A 111 -7.84 0.64 -1.85
C LYS A 111 -6.38 0.68 -2.26
N MET A 112 -5.70 1.77 -1.89
CA MET A 112 -4.25 1.92 -2.04
C MET A 112 -3.64 2.34 -0.70
N ILE A 113 -2.45 1.82 -0.38
CA ILE A 113 -1.71 2.16 0.84
C ILE A 113 -0.29 2.55 0.44
N TRP A 114 0.14 3.71 0.91
CA TRP A 114 1.54 4.11 0.93
C TRP A 114 2.09 3.93 2.34
N SER A 115 3.35 3.50 2.47
CA SER A 115 3.96 3.30 3.78
C SER A 115 5.45 3.60 3.78
N TRP A 116 5.98 4.09 4.90
CA TRP A 116 7.42 4.29 5.06
C TRP A 116 7.81 4.24 6.54
N GLU A 117 9.12 4.21 6.80
CA GLU A 117 9.66 4.26 8.16
C GLU A 117 10.68 5.39 8.31
N ASN A 118 10.72 5.98 9.50
CA ASN A 118 11.76 6.91 9.91
C ASN A 118 12.55 6.34 11.10
N ARG A 119 13.87 6.46 11.05
CA ARG A 119 14.80 6.06 12.13
C ARG A 119 15.99 7.04 12.18
N PRO A 120 16.27 7.70 13.31
CA PRO A 120 15.43 7.81 14.51
C PRO A 120 14.16 8.64 14.24
N SER A 121 13.24 8.72 15.21
CA SER A 121 12.08 9.61 15.13
C SER A 121 11.72 10.20 16.51
N SER A 122 10.67 11.01 16.56
CA SER A 122 10.14 11.63 17.77
C SER A 122 8.67 11.98 17.59
N TYR A 123 7.90 12.01 18.68
CA TYR A 123 6.48 12.37 18.67
C TYR A 123 6.17 13.44 19.71
N TYR A 124 5.14 14.24 19.47
CA TYR A 124 4.66 15.22 20.43
C TYR A 124 3.79 14.56 21.48
N HIS A 125 4.19 14.63 22.75
CA HIS A 125 3.43 14.05 23.85
C HIS A 125 2.57 15.13 24.53
N TYR A 126 1.34 15.31 24.04
CA TYR A 126 0.40 16.33 24.54
C TYR A 126 0.27 16.40 26.06
N PRO A 127 0.17 15.29 26.83
CA PRO A 127 0.01 15.38 28.28
C PRO A 127 1.20 16.00 29.01
N SER A 128 2.40 15.98 28.41
CA SER A 128 3.60 16.60 28.99
C SER A 128 4.11 17.80 28.19
N ASP A 129 3.38 18.23 27.17
CA ASP A 129 3.72 19.35 26.28
C ASP A 129 5.19 19.31 25.79
N ALA A 130 5.66 18.13 25.39
CA ALA A 130 7.07 17.91 25.07
C ALA A 130 7.26 16.92 23.91
N LEU A 131 8.33 17.11 23.16
CA LEU A 131 8.79 16.17 22.15
C LEU A 131 9.49 14.98 22.84
N LYS A 132 9.01 13.77 22.60
CA LYS A 132 9.60 12.53 23.14
C LYS A 132 10.34 11.75 22.04
N PRO A 133 11.53 11.21 22.34
CA PRO A 133 12.26 10.40 21.36
C PRO A 133 11.54 9.08 21.09
N ALA A 134 11.72 8.56 19.88
CA ALA A 134 11.32 7.22 19.48
C ALA A 134 12.46 6.58 18.65
N HIS A 135 12.64 5.28 18.80
CA HIS A 135 13.63 4.56 18.00
C HIS A 135 13.18 4.46 16.54
N ARG A 136 11.88 4.26 16.34
CA ARG A 136 11.27 4.02 15.03
C ARG A 136 9.89 4.67 14.94
N GLN A 137 9.57 5.18 13.76
CA GLN A 137 8.22 5.52 13.36
C GLN A 137 7.85 4.73 12.11
N THR A 138 6.65 4.17 12.08
CA THR A 138 6.00 3.67 10.86
C THR A 138 4.89 4.63 10.48
N VAL A 139 4.82 5.00 9.22
CA VAL A 139 3.73 5.83 8.68
C VAL A 139 3.01 5.06 7.58
N SER A 140 1.68 5.14 7.57
CA SER A 140 0.85 4.63 6.49
C SER A 140 -0.21 5.64 6.07
N VAL A 141 -0.40 5.81 4.77
CA VAL A 141 -1.41 6.66 4.17
C VAL A 141 -2.36 5.78 3.38
N GLU A 142 -3.65 5.81 3.72
CA GLU A 142 -4.71 5.06 3.08
C GLU A 142 -5.46 5.94 2.07
N PHE A 143 -5.66 5.37 0.89
CA PHE A 143 -6.38 5.99 -0.20
C PHE A 143 -7.56 5.13 -0.64
N GLN A 144 -8.63 5.79 -1.05
CA GLN A 144 -9.82 5.20 -1.63
C GLN A 144 -9.99 5.68 -3.06
N ARG A 145 -10.23 4.77 -4.00
CA ARG A 145 -10.50 5.13 -5.40
C ARG A 145 -11.78 5.96 -5.49
N VAL A 146 -11.72 7.05 -6.25
CA VAL A 146 -12.88 7.88 -6.58
C VAL A 146 -13.48 7.34 -7.87
N ARG A 147 -14.79 7.07 -7.85
CA ARG A 147 -15.56 6.57 -9.00
C ARG A 147 -16.12 7.70 -9.83
#